data_AF-A0A9J7MFF3-F1
#
_entry.id   AF-A0A9J7MFF3-F1
#
_cell.length_a   1.000
_cell.length_b   1.000
_cell.length_c   1.000
_cell.angle_alpha   90.00
_cell.angle_beta   90.00
_cell.angle_gamma   90.00
#
_symmetry.space_group_name_H-M   'P 1'
#
loop_
_entity.id
_entity.type
_entity.pdbx_description
1 polymer ?
#
loop_
_entity_poly.entity_id
_entity_poly.type
_entity_poly.pdbx_seq_one_letter_code
_entity_poly.pdbx_strand_id
1 'polypeptide(L)'
;MPCESGSEGEGGAGPTTESVSGRQDPDTELLVVPDPVVLSKRYPLHYSVFQGDIKRVSALLRTCDVTEQDVHGNTALHLAVMLGKKECVHLLLAHGAPVRVKNAAGWNPLAEAISYGDRQTITSLLRKFKQQSRETLEEKRPELLQALKELGDFYLELKWDFHSWVPLVSRILPSDTCRIYKSGVCIRSVVTSHAIGCKTT
;
A
#
# COMPACT_ATOMS: atom_id res chain seq x y z
N MET A 1 -79.77 -25.46 12.21
CA MET A 1 -80.49 -24.52 11.33
C MET A 1 -79.45 -23.73 10.55
N PRO A 2 -79.31 -23.95 9.24
CA PRO A 2 -78.41 -23.18 8.38
C PRO A 2 -79.20 -22.18 7.51
N CYS A 3 -78.62 -21.00 7.27
CA CYS A 3 -78.89 -20.14 6.11
C CYS A 3 -77.52 -19.95 5.44
N GLU A 4 -77.31 -20.46 4.22
CA GLU A 4 -77.47 -19.75 2.92
C GLU A 4 -76.47 -18.58 2.78
N SER A 5 -75.75 -18.36 1.69
CA SER A 5 -75.68 -18.97 0.34
C SER A 5 -74.64 -18.20 -0.49
N GLY A 6 -73.98 -18.89 -1.44
CA GLY A 6 -73.45 -18.38 -2.72
C GLY A 6 -72.26 -17.39 -2.71
N SER A 7 -71.38 -17.32 -3.70
CA SER A 7 -71.22 -18.03 -4.97
C SER A 7 -69.84 -17.70 -5.58
N GLU A 8 -69.27 -18.70 -6.26
CA GLU A 8 -68.51 -18.66 -7.53
C GLU A 8 -67.20 -17.86 -7.70
N GLY A 9 -66.22 -18.50 -8.36
CA GLY A 9 -65.10 -17.82 -9.02
C GLY A 9 -63.84 -18.67 -9.17
N GLU A 10 -63.75 -19.42 -10.26
CA GLU A 10 -62.63 -20.29 -10.66
C GLU A 10 -61.30 -19.55 -10.98
N GLY A 11 -60.19 -20.30 -10.89
CA GLY A 11 -59.18 -20.30 -11.95
C GLY A 11 -57.80 -19.72 -11.63
N GLY A 12 -56.79 -20.58 -11.65
CA GLY A 12 -55.56 -20.28 -12.40
C GLY A 12 -54.26 -20.04 -11.62
N ALA A 13 -53.34 -20.99 -11.83
CA ALA A 13 -51.89 -20.80 -11.99
C ALA A 13 -51.00 -20.43 -10.78
N GLY A 14 -50.25 -21.43 -10.30
CA GLY A 14 -48.77 -21.45 -10.20
C GLY A 14 -48.04 -20.43 -9.31
N PRO A 15 -46.98 -20.84 -8.58
CA PRO A 15 -46.21 -19.93 -7.74
C PRO A 15 -45.33 -19.05 -8.63
N THR A 16 -45.68 -17.76 -8.77
CA THR A 16 -44.78 -16.77 -9.36
C THR A 16 -43.67 -16.46 -8.36
N THR A 17 -42.48 -16.95 -8.68
CA THR A 17 -41.22 -16.51 -8.08
C THR A 17 -41.04 -15.02 -8.36
N GLU A 18 -41.39 -14.17 -7.39
CA GLU A 18 -40.96 -12.78 -7.39
C GLU A 18 -39.48 -12.73 -7.03
N SER A 19 -38.66 -12.78 -8.08
CA SER A 19 -37.30 -12.28 -8.09
C SER A 19 -37.32 -10.77 -7.79
N VAL A 20 -37.27 -10.42 -6.51
CA VAL A 20 -36.81 -9.10 -6.09
C VAL A 20 -35.34 -9.02 -6.46
N SER A 21 -35.07 -8.34 -7.58
CA SER A 21 -33.75 -7.85 -7.94
C SER A 21 -33.34 -6.80 -6.90
N GLY A 22 -32.84 -7.31 -5.76
CA GLY A 22 -31.98 -6.53 -4.89
C GLY A 22 -30.79 -6.09 -5.73
N ARG A 23 -30.74 -4.80 -6.07
CA ARG A 23 -29.57 -4.18 -6.68
C ARG A 23 -28.38 -4.56 -5.82
N GLN A 24 -27.47 -5.34 -6.38
CA GLN A 24 -26.14 -5.51 -5.83
C GLN A 24 -25.47 -4.13 -5.94
N ASP A 25 -25.50 -3.36 -4.86
CA ASP A 25 -24.60 -2.23 -4.70
C ASP A 25 -23.22 -2.83 -4.37
N PRO A 26 -22.21 -2.73 -5.26
CA PRO A 26 -20.93 -3.42 -5.10
C PRO A 26 -20.01 -2.76 -4.06
N ASP A 27 -20.44 -1.70 -3.37
CA ASP A 27 -19.59 -0.89 -2.50
C ASP A 27 -19.78 -1.14 -0.99
N THR A 28 -20.53 -2.18 -0.61
CA THR A 28 -20.87 -2.45 0.81
C THR A 28 -20.25 -3.72 1.43
N GLU A 29 -19.33 -4.40 0.75
CA GLU A 29 -18.57 -5.55 1.30
C GLU A 29 -17.27 -5.15 2.04
N LEU A 30 -17.17 -3.94 2.57
CA LEU A 30 -15.92 -3.41 3.13
C LEU A 30 -15.67 -3.67 4.63
N LEU A 31 -16.48 -4.51 5.30
CA LEU A 31 -16.30 -4.82 6.73
C LEU A 31 -16.61 -6.28 7.10
N VAL A 32 -16.37 -7.25 6.21
CA VAL A 32 -16.43 -8.66 6.64
C VAL A 32 -15.16 -9.00 7.41
N VAL A 33 -15.20 -8.73 8.71
CA VAL A 33 -14.21 -9.22 9.66
C VAL A 33 -14.26 -10.75 9.61
N PRO A 34 -13.16 -11.46 9.32
CA PRO A 34 -13.17 -12.92 9.28
C PRO A 34 -13.64 -13.48 10.62
N ASP A 35 -14.41 -14.57 10.57
CA ASP A 35 -14.98 -15.22 11.74
C ASP A 35 -13.94 -15.38 12.87
N PRO A 36 -14.22 -14.89 14.09
CA PRO A 36 -13.23 -14.83 15.17
C PRO A 36 -12.70 -16.21 15.57
N VAL A 37 -13.45 -17.27 15.28
CA VAL A 37 -13.07 -18.66 15.56
C VAL A 37 -11.95 -19.13 14.63
N VAL A 38 -11.98 -18.77 13.35
CA VAL A 38 -11.00 -19.20 12.34
C VAL A 38 -9.66 -18.48 12.53
N LEU A 39 -9.71 -17.19 12.87
CA LEU A 39 -8.51 -16.40 13.18
C LEU A 39 -7.74 -16.99 14.38
N SER A 40 -8.44 -17.40 15.44
CA SER A 40 -7.79 -17.82 16.70
C SER A 40 -6.88 -19.04 16.58
N LYS A 41 -7.25 -20.02 15.76
CA LYS A 41 -6.53 -21.31 15.67
C LYS A 41 -5.44 -21.31 14.61
N ARG A 42 -5.61 -20.54 13.52
CA ARG A 42 -4.69 -20.52 12.38
C ARG A 42 -3.75 -19.31 12.39
N TYR A 43 -4.20 -18.17 12.94
CA TYR A 43 -3.46 -16.91 12.95
C TYR A 43 -3.47 -16.28 14.35
N PRO A 44 -2.73 -16.87 15.31
CA PRO A 44 -2.78 -16.46 16.71
C PRO A 44 -2.35 -15.01 16.92
N LEU A 45 -1.39 -14.52 16.11
CA LEU A 45 -0.92 -13.15 16.16
C LEU A 45 -2.00 -12.17 15.71
N HIS A 46 -2.64 -12.41 14.56
CA HIS A 46 -3.76 -11.61 14.04
C HIS A 46 -4.92 -11.54 15.02
N TYR A 47 -5.28 -12.68 15.63
CA TYR A 47 -6.34 -12.73 16.64
C TYR A 47 -5.99 -11.90 17.89
N SER A 48 -4.75 -11.96 18.37
CA SER A 48 -4.31 -11.15 19.50
C SER A 48 -4.33 -9.65 19.22
N VAL A 49 -4.00 -9.24 17.98
CA VAL A 49 -4.12 -7.85 17.52
C VAL A 49 -5.58 -7.43 17.41
N PHE A 50 -6.45 -8.31 16.91
CA PHE A 50 -7.90 -8.06 16.83
C PHE A 50 -8.50 -7.77 18.22
N GLN A 51 -8.14 -8.57 19.22
CA GLN A 51 -8.54 -8.33 20.60
C GLN A 51 -7.86 -7.11 21.24
N GLY A 52 -6.72 -6.66 20.71
CA GLY A 52 -5.89 -5.61 21.31
C GLY A 52 -5.10 -6.08 22.54
N ASP A 53 -4.87 -7.38 22.71
CA ASP A 53 -4.11 -7.92 23.84
C ASP A 53 -2.61 -7.77 23.60
N ILE A 54 -2.07 -6.60 23.98
CA ILE A 54 -0.65 -6.24 23.82
C ILE A 54 0.28 -7.26 24.46
N LYS A 55 -0.10 -7.88 25.58
CA LYS A 55 0.74 -8.86 26.29
C LYS A 55 0.84 -10.13 25.46
N ARG A 56 -0.27 -10.62 24.90
CA ARG A 56 -0.28 -11.76 23.99
C ARG A 56 0.48 -11.46 22.70
N VAL A 57 0.29 -10.28 22.11
CA VAL A 57 1.04 -9.86 20.91
C VAL A 57 2.54 -9.90 21.23
N SER A 58 2.98 -9.29 22.33
CA SER A 58 4.40 -9.27 22.73
C SER A 58 4.97 -10.67 22.97
N ALA A 59 4.21 -11.57 23.59
CA ALA A 59 4.63 -12.96 23.78
C ALA A 59 4.78 -13.70 22.45
N LEU A 60 3.79 -13.56 21.55
CA LEU A 60 3.78 -14.25 20.26
C LEU A 60 4.87 -13.72 19.31
N LEU A 61 5.22 -12.44 19.37
CA LEU A 61 6.31 -11.87 18.54
C LEU A 61 7.70 -12.45 18.83
N ARG A 62 7.86 -13.20 19.93
CA ARG A 62 9.11 -13.90 20.24
C ARG A 62 9.21 -15.26 19.55
N THR A 63 8.09 -15.81 19.10
CA THR A 63 7.99 -17.19 18.56
C THR A 63 7.39 -17.25 17.17
N CYS A 64 6.61 -16.25 16.76
CA CYS A 64 5.86 -16.22 15.51
C CYS A 64 6.51 -15.31 14.48
N ASP A 65 6.25 -15.61 13.21
CA ASP A 65 6.67 -14.77 12.10
C ASP A 65 5.77 -13.53 11.98
N VAL A 66 6.38 -12.35 11.91
CA VAL A 66 5.70 -11.06 11.73
C VAL A 66 5.20 -10.81 10.31
N THR A 67 5.68 -11.62 9.35
CA THR A 67 5.37 -11.48 7.93
C THR A 67 4.15 -12.31 7.49
N GLU A 68 3.63 -13.17 8.39
CA GLU A 68 2.51 -14.06 8.09
C GLU A 68 1.25 -13.28 7.67
N GLN A 69 0.60 -13.77 6.62
CA GLN A 69 -0.62 -13.20 6.07
C GLN A 69 -1.83 -14.09 6.39
N ASP A 70 -2.94 -13.46 6.75
CA ASP A 70 -4.22 -14.16 6.94
C ASP A 70 -4.88 -14.52 5.59
N VAL A 71 -6.10 -15.05 5.66
CA VAL A 71 -6.88 -15.47 4.48
C VAL A 71 -7.19 -14.33 3.50
N HIS A 72 -7.08 -13.07 3.92
CA HIS A 72 -7.29 -11.89 3.08
C HIS A 72 -5.96 -11.25 2.65
N GLY A 73 -4.82 -11.92 2.89
CA GLY A 73 -3.50 -11.36 2.64
C GLY A 73 -3.09 -10.30 3.66
N ASN A 74 -3.85 -10.07 4.72
CA ASN A 74 -3.51 -9.07 5.73
C ASN A 74 -2.42 -9.60 6.65
N THR A 75 -1.36 -8.82 6.82
CA THR A 75 -0.41 -9.04 7.93
C THR A 75 -1.00 -8.54 9.24
N ALA A 76 -0.45 -8.97 10.37
CA ALA A 76 -0.85 -8.46 11.68
C ALA A 76 -0.79 -6.91 11.77
N LEU A 77 0.11 -6.28 11.00
CA LEU A 77 0.23 -4.83 10.90
C LEU A 77 -0.94 -4.17 10.15
N HIS A 78 -1.49 -4.81 9.10
CA HIS A 78 -2.70 -4.31 8.43
C HIS A 78 -3.85 -4.24 9.44
N LEU A 79 -4.10 -5.33 10.17
CA LEU A 79 -5.17 -5.36 11.18
C LEU A 79 -4.97 -4.32 12.29
N ALA A 80 -3.73 -4.15 12.77
CA ALA A 80 -3.45 -3.15 13.80
C ALA A 80 -3.76 -1.71 13.32
N VAL A 81 -3.49 -1.41 12.04
CA VAL A 81 -3.79 -0.12 11.41
C VAL A 81 -5.29 0.04 11.18
N MET A 82 -5.94 -0.94 10.56
CA MET A 82 -7.39 -0.90 10.27
C MET A 82 -8.23 -0.74 11.53
N LEU A 83 -7.83 -1.39 12.63
CA LEU A 83 -8.50 -1.34 13.92
C LEU A 83 -8.06 -0.17 14.81
N GLY A 84 -7.13 0.67 14.34
CA GLY A 84 -6.61 1.82 15.09
C GLY A 84 -5.84 1.46 16.38
N LYS A 85 -5.28 0.25 16.48
CA LYS A 85 -4.57 -0.25 17.67
C LYS A 85 -3.12 0.26 17.68
N LYS A 86 -2.92 1.52 18.07
CA LYS A 86 -1.63 2.22 18.02
C LYS A 86 -0.51 1.49 18.76
N GLU A 87 -0.79 0.93 19.93
CA GLU A 87 0.17 0.18 20.71
C GLU A 87 0.61 -1.10 19.97
N CYS A 88 -0.33 -1.82 19.35
CA CYS A 88 -0.01 -2.96 18.49
C CYS A 88 0.86 -2.52 17.30
N VAL A 89 0.51 -1.40 16.64
CA VAL A 89 1.29 -0.85 15.52
C VAL A 89 2.74 -0.60 15.96
N HIS A 90 2.94 0.12 17.06
CA HIS A 90 4.29 0.43 17.55
C HIS A 90 5.08 -0.82 17.89
N LEU A 91 4.45 -1.78 18.54
CA LEU A 91 5.08 -3.03 18.95
C LEU A 91 5.46 -3.89 17.73
N LEU A 92 4.57 -4.05 16.75
CA LEU A 92 4.84 -4.77 15.50
C LEU A 92 5.98 -4.11 14.71
N LEU A 93 5.98 -2.78 14.61
CA LEU A 93 7.04 -2.03 13.94
C LEU A 93 8.39 -2.11 14.66
N ALA A 94 8.40 -2.20 15.99
CA ALA A 94 9.61 -2.42 16.77
C ALA A 94 10.22 -3.79 16.47
N HIS A 95 9.38 -4.81 16.25
CA HIS A 95 9.77 -6.17 15.87
C HIS A 95 10.00 -6.36 14.36
N GLY A 96 10.15 -5.28 13.59
CA GLY A 96 10.55 -5.37 12.19
C GLY A 96 9.44 -5.77 11.23
N ALA A 97 8.15 -5.65 11.61
CA ALA A 97 7.05 -5.95 10.70
C ALA A 97 7.19 -5.20 9.36
N PRO A 98 7.03 -5.89 8.21
CA PRO A 98 7.29 -5.29 6.91
C PRO A 98 6.16 -4.34 6.52
N VAL A 99 6.53 -3.12 6.10
CA VAL A 99 5.54 -2.07 5.74
C VAL A 99 5.19 -2.02 4.26
N ARG A 100 5.84 -2.85 3.43
CA ARG A 100 5.66 -2.87 1.96
C ARG A 100 4.77 -4.00 1.47
N VAL A 101 4.39 -4.93 2.35
CA VAL A 101 3.55 -6.08 2.00
C VAL A 101 2.17 -5.57 1.58
N LYS A 102 1.62 -6.16 0.53
CA LYS A 102 0.28 -5.86 0.05
C LYS A 102 -0.69 -6.97 0.47
N ASN A 103 -1.88 -6.58 0.91
CA ASN A 103 -2.99 -7.50 1.11
C ASN A 103 -3.65 -7.91 -0.22
N ALA A 104 -4.69 -8.75 -0.17
CA ALA A 104 -5.40 -9.21 -1.36
C ALA A 104 -6.05 -8.08 -2.17
N ALA A 105 -6.38 -6.96 -1.52
CA ALA A 105 -6.88 -5.75 -2.16
C ALA A 105 -5.76 -4.89 -2.80
N GLY A 106 -4.49 -5.27 -2.65
CA GLY A 106 -3.34 -4.55 -3.19
C GLY A 106 -2.86 -3.37 -2.33
N TRP A 107 -3.46 -3.18 -1.16
CA TRP A 107 -3.12 -2.12 -0.20
C TRP A 107 -1.98 -2.58 0.70
N ASN A 108 -1.06 -1.67 0.98
CA ASN A 108 -0.05 -1.89 2.02
C ASN A 108 -0.49 -1.19 3.32
N PRO A 109 0.12 -1.51 4.49
CA PRO A 109 -0.31 -0.94 5.76
C PRO A 109 -0.24 0.59 5.82
N LEU A 110 0.67 1.19 5.05
CA LEU A 110 0.78 2.65 4.93
C LEU A 110 -0.40 3.24 4.14
N ALA A 111 -0.82 2.60 3.07
CA ALA A 111 -1.96 3.01 2.27
C ALA A 111 -3.27 2.90 3.07
N GLU A 112 -3.42 1.83 3.86
CA GLU A 112 -4.51 1.70 4.85
C GLU A 112 -4.47 2.85 5.86
N ALA A 113 -3.31 3.14 6.46
CA ALA A 113 -3.20 4.23 7.43
C ALA A 113 -3.59 5.60 6.86
N ILE A 114 -3.29 5.83 5.57
CA ILE A 114 -3.65 7.05 4.84
C ILE A 114 -5.17 7.13 4.62
N SER A 115 -5.84 6.03 4.27
CA SER A 115 -7.28 6.02 4.04
C SER A 115 -8.07 6.38 5.30
N TYR A 116 -7.61 5.93 6.48
CA TYR A 116 -8.20 6.26 7.77
C TYR A 116 -7.77 7.62 8.35
N GLY A 117 -6.73 8.25 7.80
CA GLY A 117 -6.28 9.60 8.20
C GLY A 117 -5.55 9.72 9.54
N ASP A 118 -5.04 8.61 10.12
CA ASP A 118 -4.32 8.67 11.40
C ASP A 118 -2.87 9.14 11.23
N ARG A 119 -2.66 10.45 11.41
CA ARG A 119 -1.35 11.11 11.28
C ARG A 119 -0.24 10.44 12.10
N GLN A 120 -0.52 9.97 13.31
CA GLN A 120 0.51 9.38 14.19
C GLN A 120 0.99 8.03 13.64
N THR A 121 0.04 7.19 13.23
CA THR A 121 0.33 5.89 12.61
C THR A 121 1.04 6.07 11.28
N ILE A 122 0.57 6.98 10.42
CA ILE A 122 1.22 7.33 9.15
C ILE A 122 2.68 7.76 9.36
N THR A 123 2.93 8.66 10.32
CA THR A 123 4.29 9.15 10.61
C THR A 123 5.21 8.01 11.06
N SER A 124 4.69 7.10 11.88
CA SER A 124 5.44 5.95 12.40
C SER A 124 5.78 4.95 11.28
N LEU A 125 4.80 4.67 10.42
CA LEU A 125 4.97 3.81 9.24
C LEU A 125 5.95 4.40 8.24
N LEU A 126 5.87 5.69 7.93
CA LEU A 126 6.81 6.37 7.02
C LEU A 126 8.25 6.32 7.53
N ARG A 127 8.44 6.51 8.84
CA ARG A 127 9.77 6.40 9.46
C ARG A 127 10.34 4.99 9.26
N LYS A 128 9.52 3.96 9.52
CA LYS A 128 9.92 2.56 9.34
C LYS A 128 10.09 2.16 7.88
N PHE A 129 9.30 2.70 6.96
CA PHE A 129 9.45 2.51 5.52
C PHE A 129 10.82 3.01 5.03
N LYS A 130 11.20 4.22 5.43
CA LYS A 130 12.51 4.80 5.07
C LYS A 130 13.65 3.98 5.66
N GLN A 131 13.50 3.51 6.89
CA GLN A 131 14.49 2.69 7.57
C GLN A 131 14.69 1.34 6.85
N GLN A 132 13.62 0.59 6.59
CA GLN A 132 13.69 -0.69 5.87
C GLN A 132 14.28 -0.52 4.46
N SER A 133 13.93 0.57 3.76
CA SER A 133 14.49 0.85 2.43
C SER A 133 16.01 1.08 2.47
N ARG A 134 16.51 1.76 3.51
CA ARG A 134 17.95 1.94 3.73
C ARG A 134 18.63 0.63 4.06
N GLU A 135 18.05 -0.17 4.95
CA GLU A 135 18.59 -1.48 5.34
C GLU A 135 18.74 -2.41 4.11
N THR A 136 17.71 -2.49 3.26
CA THR A 136 17.77 -3.27 2.01
C THR A 136 18.86 -2.76 1.05
N LEU A 137 19.09 -1.44 1.00
CA LEU A 137 20.17 -0.86 0.18
C LEU A 137 21.55 -1.16 0.77
N GLU A 138 21.70 -1.12 2.10
CA GLU A 138 22.94 -1.49 2.79
C GLU A 138 23.28 -2.96 2.58
N GLU A 139 22.29 -3.85 2.64
CA GLU A 139 22.46 -5.27 2.36
C GLU A 139 22.97 -5.52 0.93
N LYS A 140 22.44 -4.79 -0.05
CA LYS A 140 22.84 -4.91 -1.47
C LYS A 140 24.04 -4.05 -1.86
N ARG A 141 24.55 -3.23 -0.94
CA ARG A 141 25.71 -2.35 -1.18
C ARG A 141 26.91 -3.09 -1.77
N PRO A 142 27.37 -4.25 -1.25
CA PRO A 142 28.56 -4.91 -1.78
C PRO A 142 28.37 -5.36 -3.23
N GLU A 143 27.20 -5.91 -3.58
CA GLU A 143 26.86 -6.31 -4.95
C GLU A 143 26.86 -5.10 -5.89
N LEU A 144 26.28 -3.99 -5.47
CA LEU A 144 26.28 -2.74 -6.24
C LEU A 144 27.69 -2.18 -6.43
N LEU A 145 28.52 -2.19 -5.38
CA LEU A 145 29.92 -1.76 -5.49
C LEU A 145 30.74 -2.66 -6.41
N GLN A 146 30.46 -3.96 -6.39
CA GLN A 146 31.09 -4.92 -7.28
C GLN A 146 30.69 -4.66 -8.73
N ALA A 147 29.40 -4.52 -9.01
CA ALA A 147 28.89 -4.17 -10.34
C ALA A 147 29.47 -2.83 -10.84
N LEU A 148 29.64 -1.82 -9.97
CA LEU A 148 30.26 -0.55 -10.34
C LEU A 148 31.74 -0.66 -10.69
N LYS A 149 32.47 -1.63 -10.11
CA LYS A 149 33.86 -1.91 -10.48
C LYS A 149 33.95 -2.61 -11.83
N GLU A 150 33.02 -3.52 -12.11
CA GLU A 150 32.95 -4.26 -13.37
C GLU A 150 32.49 -3.38 -14.53
N LEU A 151 31.55 -2.47 -14.26
CA LEU A 151 31.19 -1.42 -15.19
C LEU A 151 32.43 -0.55 -15.41
N GLY A 152 32.96 -0.46 -16.63
CA GLY A 152 34.11 0.40 -16.92
C GLY A 152 33.87 1.87 -16.58
N ASP A 153 34.91 2.69 -16.61
CA ASP A 153 34.77 4.14 -16.43
C ASP A 153 34.06 4.76 -17.64
N PHE A 154 33.10 5.65 -17.39
CA PHE A 154 32.30 6.24 -18.46
C PHE A 154 31.91 7.69 -18.17
N TYR A 155 31.59 8.38 -19.27
CA TYR A 155 31.02 9.72 -19.28
C TYR A 155 29.70 9.69 -20.04
N LEU A 156 28.67 10.30 -19.47
CA LEU A 156 27.36 10.43 -20.09
C LEU A 156 26.87 11.87 -19.98
N GLU A 157 26.38 12.43 -21.09
CA GLU A 157 25.76 13.75 -21.12
C GLU A 157 24.31 13.61 -21.61
N LEU A 158 23.37 13.87 -20.70
CA LEU A 158 21.93 13.85 -20.96
C LEU A 158 21.46 15.28 -21.16
N LYS A 159 20.95 15.60 -22.35
CA LYS A 159 20.36 16.90 -22.66
C LYS A 159 18.85 16.76 -22.75
N TRP A 160 18.16 17.64 -22.03
CA TRP A 160 16.71 17.72 -22.00
C TRP A 160 16.31 19.10 -22.53
N ASP A 161 15.74 19.10 -23.73
CA ASP A 161 15.20 20.30 -24.35
C ASP A 161 13.68 20.23 -24.30
N PHE A 162 13.07 21.08 -23.46
CA PHE A 162 11.62 21.18 -23.40
C PHE A 162 11.14 21.95 -24.63
N HIS A 163 10.33 21.30 -25.45
CA HIS A 163 9.75 21.89 -26.66
C HIS A 163 8.27 22.19 -26.41
N SER A 164 7.83 23.39 -26.82
CA SER A 164 6.42 23.76 -26.84
C SER A 164 5.91 23.76 -28.27
N TRP A 165 4.70 23.24 -28.46
CA TRP A 165 3.87 23.45 -29.67
C TRP A 165 3.69 24.91 -30.07
N VAL A 166 3.93 25.86 -29.15
CA VAL A 166 4.02 27.29 -29.44
C VAL A 166 5.49 27.68 -29.63
N PRO A 167 5.93 28.08 -30.85
CA PRO A 167 7.35 28.35 -31.15
C PRO A 167 8.01 29.43 -30.28
N LEU A 168 7.24 30.44 -29.87
CA LEU A 168 7.72 31.51 -28.99
C LEU A 168 7.98 31.02 -27.56
N VAL A 169 7.19 30.05 -27.08
CA VAL A 169 7.36 29.47 -25.75
C VAL A 169 8.58 28.55 -25.73
N SER A 170 8.90 27.88 -26.84
CA SER A 170 10.11 27.05 -26.95
C SER A 170 11.42 27.83 -26.72
N ARG A 171 11.40 29.17 -26.86
CA ARG A 171 12.56 30.04 -26.64
C ARG A 171 12.78 30.48 -25.19
N ILE A 172 11.80 30.26 -24.32
CA ILE A 172 11.87 30.61 -22.89
C ILE A 172 11.87 29.36 -21.98
N LEU A 173 11.76 28.18 -22.58
CA LEU A 173 11.84 26.93 -21.85
C LEU A 173 13.28 26.67 -21.41
N PRO A 174 13.48 26.22 -20.15
CA PRO A 174 14.81 25.87 -19.67
C PRO A 174 15.37 24.71 -20.50
N SER A 175 16.68 24.68 -20.69
CA SER A 175 17.36 23.46 -21.12
C SER A 175 18.22 22.94 -19.97
N ASP A 176 18.07 21.66 -19.67
CA ASP A 176 18.82 21.00 -18.63
C ASP A 176 19.84 20.05 -19.25
N THR A 177 21.10 20.21 -18.89
CA THR A 177 22.15 19.26 -19.25
C THR A 177 22.66 18.60 -17.98
N CYS A 178 22.51 17.27 -17.89
CA CYS A 178 23.06 16.45 -16.81
C CYS A 178 24.28 15.70 -17.33
N ARG A 179 25.44 15.99 -16.74
CA ARG A 179 26.70 15.29 -17.03
C ARG A 179 27.02 14.32 -15.91
N ILE A 180 27.18 13.05 -16.23
CA ILE A 180 27.48 11.97 -15.30
C ILE A 180 28.87 11.46 -15.63
N TYR A 181 29.74 11.45 -14.63
CA TYR A 181 31.12 10.98 -14.69
C TYR A 181 31.25 9.83 -13.71
N LYS A 182 31.68 8.67 -14.19
CA LYS A 182 31.93 7.51 -13.35
C LYS A 182 33.41 7.15 -13.43
N SER A 183 34.05 7.01 -12.27
CA SER A 183 35.39 6.45 -12.15
C SER A 183 35.51 5.49 -10.97
N GLY A 184 35.93 4.25 -11.22
CA GLY A 184 35.96 3.18 -10.20
C GLY A 184 34.58 2.96 -9.59
N VAL A 185 34.43 3.19 -8.28
CA VAL A 185 33.12 3.14 -7.58
C VAL A 185 32.49 4.52 -7.39
N CYS A 186 33.15 5.57 -7.85
CA CYS A 186 32.70 6.95 -7.67
C CYS A 186 31.86 7.40 -8.86
N ILE A 187 30.64 7.87 -8.60
CA ILE A 187 29.79 8.52 -9.58
C ILE A 187 29.61 9.99 -9.15
N ARG A 188 29.89 10.90 -10.07
CA ARG A 188 29.61 12.33 -9.95
C ARG A 188 28.59 12.71 -11.01
N SER A 189 27.52 13.38 -10.61
CA SER A 189 26.59 14.02 -11.53
C SER A 189 26.63 15.53 -11.35
N VAL A 190 26.63 16.27 -12.45
CA VAL A 190 26.53 17.73 -12.47
C VAL A 190 25.36 18.10 -13.35
N VAL A 191 24.38 18.80 -12.79
CA VAL A 191 23.22 19.31 -13.53
C VAL A 191 23.44 20.80 -13.76
N THR A 192 23.37 21.23 -15.02
CA THR A 192 23.39 22.64 -15.41
C THR A 192 22.07 23.00 -16.07
N SER A 193 21.32 23.88 -15.43
CA SER A 193 20.09 24.45 -15.97
C SER A 193 20.39 25.78 -16.62
N HIS A 194 20.12 25.90 -17.92
CA HIS A 194 20.17 27.17 -18.63
C HIS A 194 18.76 27.75 -18.67
N ALA A 195 18.46 28.63 -17.71
CA ALA A 195 17.37 29.59 -17.89
C ALA A 195 17.87 30.66 -18.87
N ILE A 196 17.20 30.81 -20.01
CA ILE A 196 17.50 31.88 -20.96
C ILE A 196 17.04 33.19 -20.32
N GLY A 197 17.92 33.80 -19.53
CA GLY A 197 17.74 35.18 -19.08
C GLY A 197 17.63 36.07 -20.31
N CYS A 198 16.58 36.90 -20.34
CA CYS A 198 16.43 37.99 -21.31
C CYS A 198 17.77 38.72 -21.44
N LYS A 199 18.48 38.50 -22.56
CA LYS A 199 19.51 39.44 -23.00
C LYS A 199 18.75 40.68 -23.47
N THR A 200 18.45 41.58 -22.54
CA THR A 200 18.00 42.93 -22.84
C THR A 200 19.10 43.61 -23.65
N THR A 201 18.81 43.82 -24.93
CA THR A 201 19.55 44.70 -25.84
C THR A 201 19.50 46.15 -25.39
#